data_AF-Q80XX6-F1
#
_entry.id   AF-Q80XX6-F1
#
_cell.length_a   1.000
_cell.length_b   1.000
_cell.length_c   1.000
_cell.angle_alpha   90.00
_cell.angle_beta   90.00
_cell.angle_gamma   90.00
#
_symmetry.space_group_name_H-M   'P 1'
#
loop_
_entity.id
_entity.type
_entity.pdbx_description
1 polymer ?
#
loop_
_entity_poly.entity_id
_entity_poly.type
_entity_poly.pdbx_seq_one_letter_code
_entity_poly.pdbx_strand_id
1 'polypeptide(L)'
;IMMVGNLVIIPVGITFFTEQTTTPWIIFNVASDTVFLLDLIMNFRTGTVNEDSSEIILDPKVIKMNYLKSWFVVDFISSIPVDYIFLIVEKGMDSEVYKTARALRIVRFTKILSLLRLLRLSRLIRYIHQWEEIFHMTYDLASAVVRIFNLIGMMLLLCHWDGCLQFLVPLLQDFPPDCWVSLNKMVNVSWGQQYSYALFKA
;
A
#
# COMPACT_ATOMS: atom_id res chain seq x y z
N ILE A 1 -10.78 -7.69 3.03
CA ILE A 1 -10.07 -7.81 4.32
C ILE A 1 -8.55 -7.66 4.16
N MET A 2 -7.86 -8.57 3.45
CA MET A 2 -6.40 -8.50 3.26
C MET A 2 -5.91 -7.13 2.74
N MET A 3 -6.58 -6.55 1.74
CA MET A 3 -6.23 -5.20 1.22
C MET A 3 -6.28 -4.13 2.30
N VAL A 4 -7.40 -4.03 3.03
CA VAL A 4 -7.56 -3.02 4.10
C VAL A 4 -6.49 -3.18 5.17
N GLY A 5 -6.24 -4.42 5.62
CA GLY A 5 -5.18 -4.70 6.59
C GLY A 5 -3.79 -4.25 6.09
N ASN A 6 -3.47 -4.50 4.81
CA ASN A 6 -2.21 -4.05 4.23
C ASN A 6 -2.10 -2.53 4.16
N LEU A 7 -3.15 -1.82 3.74
CA LEU A 7 -3.14 -0.36 3.62
C LEU A 7 -3.01 0.35 4.97
N VAL A 8 -3.33 -0.32 6.09
CA VAL A 8 -3.15 0.18 7.46
C VAL A 8 -1.79 -0.24 8.04
N ILE A 9 -1.38 -1.50 7.87
CA ILE A 9 -0.18 -2.03 8.53
C ILE A 9 1.12 -1.61 7.82
N ILE A 10 1.12 -1.53 6.48
CA ILE A 10 2.32 -1.23 5.70
C ILE A 10 2.90 0.16 6.03
N PRO A 11 2.12 1.27 5.98
CA PRO A 11 2.64 2.59 6.32
C PRO A 11 3.26 2.62 7.72
N VAL A 12 2.54 2.09 8.72
CA VAL A 12 2.98 2.07 10.12
C VAL A 12 4.29 1.32 10.29
N GLY A 13 4.41 0.15 9.67
CA GLY A 13 5.64 -0.63 9.78
C GLY A 13 6.81 -0.01 9.05
N ILE A 14 6.59 0.66 7.91
CA ILE A 14 7.65 1.38 7.19
C ILE A 14 8.17 2.57 8.00
N THR A 15 7.27 3.31 8.67
CA THR A 15 7.59 4.57 9.36
C THR A 15 8.05 4.37 10.80
N PHE A 16 7.31 3.61 11.60
CA PHE A 16 7.51 3.56 13.05
C PHE A 16 8.30 2.34 13.52
N PHE A 17 8.38 1.26 12.74
CA PHE A 17 9.20 0.11 13.12
C PHE A 17 10.65 0.29 12.65
N THR A 18 11.57 0.24 13.62
CA THR A 18 13.01 0.32 13.43
C THR A 18 13.57 -0.96 12.81
N GLU A 19 13.06 -2.12 13.23
CA GLU A 19 13.46 -3.44 12.72
C GLU A 19 12.40 -4.05 11.81
N GLN A 20 12.52 -3.78 10.51
CA GLN A 20 11.65 -4.35 9.47
C GLN A 20 12.16 -5.71 8.96
N THR A 21 13.21 -6.26 9.57
CA THR A 21 13.80 -7.55 9.20
C THR A 21 13.33 -8.70 10.09
N THR A 22 12.35 -8.47 10.95
CA THR A 22 11.81 -9.50 11.83
C THR A 22 11.06 -10.57 11.02
N THR A 23 11.21 -11.84 11.43
CA THR A 23 10.58 -12.97 10.74
C THR A 23 9.06 -12.80 10.54
N PRO A 24 8.27 -12.34 11.53
CA PRO A 24 6.82 -12.16 11.34
C PRO A 24 6.48 -11.10 10.29
N TRP A 25 7.25 -10.00 10.23
CA TRP A 25 7.06 -8.95 9.23
C TRP A 25 7.35 -9.44 7.81
N ILE A 26 8.42 -10.22 7.65
CA ILE A 26 8.78 -10.81 6.37
C ILE A 26 7.69 -11.80 5.91
N ILE A 27 7.25 -12.70 6.80
CA ILE A 27 6.18 -13.65 6.49
C ILE A 27 4.90 -12.91 6.07
N PHE A 28 4.51 -11.87 6.80
CA PHE A 28 3.32 -11.07 6.46
C PHE A 28 3.43 -10.45 5.07
N ASN A 29 4.56 -9.81 4.74
CA ASN A 29 4.75 -9.19 3.42
C ASN A 29 4.79 -10.22 2.30
N VAL A 30 5.52 -11.33 2.46
CA VAL A 30 5.62 -12.38 1.43
C VAL A 30 4.26 -13.05 1.20
N ALA A 31 3.52 -13.38 2.26
CA ALA A 31 2.19 -13.95 2.15
C ALA A 31 1.23 -12.98 1.45
N SER A 32 1.25 -11.71 1.85
CA SER A 32 0.47 -10.65 1.22
C SER A 32 0.78 -10.50 -0.27
N ASP A 33 2.06 -10.35 -0.62
CA ASP A 33 2.53 -10.17 -2.00
C ASP A 33 2.18 -11.39 -2.86
N THR A 34 2.23 -12.60 -2.30
CA THR A 34 1.78 -13.84 -2.99
C THR A 34 0.30 -13.80 -3.32
N VAL A 35 -0.56 -13.39 -2.38
CA VAL A 35 -2.01 -13.28 -2.62
C VAL A 35 -2.30 -12.23 -3.71
N PHE A 36 -1.60 -11.08 -3.69
CA PHE A 36 -1.75 -10.05 -4.71
C PHE A 36 -1.22 -10.45 -6.09
N LEU A 37 -0.24 -11.34 -6.15
CA LEU A 37 0.24 -11.91 -7.40
C LEU A 37 -0.77 -12.91 -7.96
N LEU A 38 -1.39 -13.73 -7.12
CA LEU A 38 -2.46 -14.64 -7.52
C LEU A 38 -3.69 -13.87 -8.02
N ASP A 39 -4.11 -12.81 -7.31
CA ASP A 39 -5.18 -11.89 -7.72
C ASP A 39 -4.90 -11.28 -9.10
N LEU A 40 -3.66 -10.82 -9.34
CA LEU A 40 -3.22 -10.32 -10.65
C LEU A 40 -3.39 -11.36 -11.76
N ILE A 41 -3.02 -12.63 -11.51
CA ILE A 41 -3.19 -13.73 -12.47
C ILE A 41 -4.67 -14.01 -12.72
N MET A 42 -5.50 -13.98 -11.67
CA MET A 42 -6.94 -14.19 -11.77
C MET A 42 -7.62 -13.08 -12.58
N ASN A 43 -7.16 -11.83 -12.48
CA ASN A 43 -7.70 -10.71 -13.26
C ASN A 43 -7.56 -10.89 -14.79
N PHE A 44 -6.62 -11.72 -15.27
CA PHE A 44 -6.55 -12.09 -16.69
C PHE A 44 -7.63 -13.08 -17.14
N ARG A 45 -8.33 -13.71 -16.18
CA ARG A 45 -9.38 -14.71 -16.41
C ARG A 45 -10.77 -14.21 -16.03
N THR A 46 -10.86 -13.14 -15.25
CA THR A 46 -12.13 -12.53 -14.84
C THR A 46 -12.76 -11.77 -15.99
N GLY A 47 -14.01 -12.09 -16.32
CA GLY A 47 -14.78 -11.36 -17.34
C GLY A 47 -15.05 -9.92 -16.93
N THR A 48 -14.95 -9.00 -17.88
CA THR A 48 -15.26 -7.58 -17.68
C THR A 48 -16.66 -7.28 -18.21
N VAL A 49 -17.46 -6.52 -17.46
CA VAL A 49 -18.74 -6.01 -17.94
C VAL A 49 -18.47 -4.85 -18.89
N ASN A 50 -19.10 -4.86 -20.05
CA ASN A 50 -19.06 -3.71 -20.95
C ASN A 50 -20.01 -2.64 -20.41
N GLU A 51 -19.49 -1.46 -20.06
CA GLU A 51 -20.27 -0.34 -19.49
C GLU A 51 -21.40 0.11 -20.45
N ASP A 52 -21.18 0.01 -21.77
CA ASP A 52 -22.12 0.47 -22.78
C ASP A 52 -23.25 -0.53 -23.09
N SER A 53 -22.96 -1.84 -23.07
CA SER A 53 -23.92 -2.88 -23.48
C SER A 53 -24.44 -3.74 -22.32
N SER A 54 -23.93 -3.56 -21.10
CA SER A 54 -24.18 -4.46 -19.95
C SER A 54 -23.86 -5.94 -20.23
N GLU A 55 -23.17 -6.24 -21.33
CA GLU A 55 -22.80 -7.60 -21.69
C GLU A 55 -21.49 -8.00 -21.00
N ILE A 56 -21.45 -9.24 -20.53
CA ILE A 56 -20.26 -9.81 -19.90
C ILE A 56 -19.34 -10.34 -21.00
N ILE A 57 -18.18 -9.71 -21.19
CA ILE A 57 -17.17 -10.16 -22.13
C ILE A 57 -16.41 -11.33 -21.50
N LEU A 58 -16.58 -12.52 -22.06
CA LEU A 58 -15.92 -13.76 -21.61
C LEU A 58 -14.76 -14.20 -22.51
N ASP A 59 -14.52 -13.54 -23.65
CA ASP A 59 -13.39 -13.87 -24.53
C ASP A 59 -12.04 -13.55 -23.83
N PRO A 60 -11.20 -14.56 -23.53
CA PRO A 60 -9.93 -14.35 -22.84
C PRO A 60 -8.97 -13.43 -23.59
N LYS A 61 -9.03 -13.36 -24.93
CA LYS A 61 -8.16 -12.47 -25.72
C LYS A 61 -8.53 -11.02 -25.51
N VAL A 62 -9.83 -10.72 -25.50
CA VAL A 62 -10.35 -9.37 -25.29
C VAL A 62 -10.09 -8.92 -23.86
N ILE A 63 -10.38 -9.77 -22.87
CA ILE A 63 -10.10 -9.52 -21.45
C ILE A 63 -8.62 -9.17 -21.25
N LYS A 64 -7.71 -10.00 -21.76
CA LYS A 64 -6.27 -9.77 -21.63
C LYS A 64 -5.85 -8.43 -22.25
N MET A 65 -6.31 -8.11 -23.45
CA MET A 65 -5.91 -6.89 -24.14
C MET A 65 -6.43 -5.63 -23.43
N ASN A 66 -7.68 -5.66 -22.97
CA ASN A 66 -8.29 -4.55 -22.24
C ASN A 66 -7.63 -4.34 -20.88
N TYR A 67 -7.33 -5.42 -20.15
CA TYR A 67 -6.64 -5.34 -18.86
C TYR A 67 -5.21 -4.82 -19.00
N LEU A 68 -4.46 -5.28 -20.01
CA LEU A 68 -3.10 -4.81 -20.29
C LEU A 68 -3.03 -3.31 -20.62
N LYS A 69 -4.06 -2.77 -21.30
CA LYS A 69 -4.13 -1.35 -21.68
C LYS A 69 -4.56 -0.42 -20.55
N SER A 70 -5.25 -0.94 -19.53
CA SER A 70 -5.87 -0.14 -18.47
C SER A 70 -5.11 -0.22 -17.16
N TRP A 71 -5.32 -1.29 -16.39
CA TRP A 71 -4.95 -1.39 -14.98
C TRP A 71 -3.72 -2.25 -14.70
N PHE A 72 -3.27 -3.04 -15.67
CA PHE A 72 -2.19 -4.00 -15.48
C PHE A 72 -0.93 -3.38 -14.88
N VAL A 73 -0.48 -2.21 -15.36
CA VAL A 73 0.77 -1.60 -14.89
C VAL A 73 0.71 -1.26 -13.39
N VAL A 74 -0.39 -0.66 -12.94
CA VAL A 74 -0.58 -0.28 -11.54
C VAL A 74 -0.71 -1.52 -10.65
N ASP A 75 -1.46 -2.53 -11.10
CA ASP A 75 -1.66 -3.77 -10.35
C ASP A 75 -0.36 -4.59 -10.28
N PHE A 76 0.44 -4.61 -11.36
CA PHE A 76 1.74 -5.27 -11.42
C PHE A 76 2.76 -4.62 -10.50
N ILE A 77 2.96 -3.30 -10.59
CA ILE A 77 3.91 -2.57 -9.74
C ILE A 77 3.57 -2.76 -8.26
N SER A 78 2.28 -2.76 -7.92
CA SER A 78 1.82 -2.89 -6.55
C SER A 78 1.79 -4.33 -6.03
N SER A 79 1.85 -5.33 -6.91
CA SER A 79 1.98 -6.75 -6.54
C SER A 79 3.43 -7.23 -6.40
N ILE A 80 4.40 -6.53 -6.98
CA ILE A 80 5.81 -6.97 -6.94
C ILE A 80 6.49 -6.54 -5.63
N PRO A 81 7.23 -7.45 -4.98
CA PRO A 81 8.09 -7.13 -3.82
C PRO A 81 9.37 -6.39 -4.25
N VAL A 82 9.25 -5.14 -4.72
CA VAL A 82 10.37 -4.37 -5.29
C VAL A 82 11.47 -4.14 -4.25
N ASP A 83 11.10 -3.95 -2.98
CA ASP A 83 12.00 -3.83 -1.83
C ASP A 83 12.89 -5.07 -1.65
N TYR A 84 12.31 -6.27 -1.66
CA TYR A 84 13.07 -7.52 -1.53
C TYR A 84 13.95 -7.81 -2.73
N ILE A 85 13.48 -7.55 -3.96
CA ILE A 85 14.29 -7.71 -5.17
C ILE A 85 15.52 -6.81 -5.09
N PHE A 86 15.33 -5.56 -4.67
CA PHE A 86 16.44 -4.62 -4.49
C PHE A 86 17.45 -5.14 -3.45
N LEU A 87 16.99 -5.62 -2.29
CA LEU A 87 17.86 -6.18 -1.24
C LEU A 87 18.63 -7.43 -1.68
N ILE A 88 18.02 -8.30 -2.50
CA ILE A 88 18.69 -9.50 -3.03
C ILE A 88 19.76 -9.12 -4.06
N VAL A 89 19.43 -8.22 -4.99
CA VAL A 89 20.40 -7.69 -5.98
C VAL A 89 21.56 -7.02 -5.26
N GLU A 90 21.26 -6.24 -4.23
CA GLU A 90 22.26 -5.58 -3.38
C GLU A 90 23.20 -6.59 -2.71
N LYS A 91 22.66 -7.65 -2.10
CA LYS A 91 23.47 -8.69 -1.43
C LYS A 91 24.35 -9.48 -2.39
N GLY A 92 24.00 -9.53 -3.69
CA GLY A 92 24.78 -10.18 -4.74
C GLY A 92 25.91 -9.32 -5.33
N MET A 93 25.94 -8.02 -5.05
CA MET A 93 26.99 -7.10 -5.51
C MET A 93 28.01 -6.89 -4.37
N ASP A 94 29.28 -7.21 -4.65
CA ASP A 94 30.37 -7.36 -3.66
C ASP A 94 30.41 -6.38 -2.47
N SER A 95 30.72 -6.96 -1.31
CA SER A 95 30.73 -6.41 0.06
C SER A 95 31.63 -5.20 0.33
N GLU A 96 32.52 -4.81 -0.58
CA GLU A 96 33.52 -3.75 -0.37
C GLU A 96 33.01 -2.32 -0.68
N VAL A 97 31.82 -2.18 -1.28
CA VAL A 97 31.29 -0.88 -1.75
C VAL A 97 30.49 -0.12 -0.68
N TYR A 98 30.20 -0.72 0.47
CA TYR A 98 29.31 -0.16 1.50
C TYR A 98 30.06 0.67 2.53
N LYS A 99 30.67 1.78 2.10
CA LYS A 99 30.96 2.89 3.01
C LYS A 99 29.62 3.43 3.52
N THR A 100 29.41 3.29 4.83
CA THR A 100 28.26 3.65 5.70
C THR A 100 27.26 4.72 5.20
N ALA A 101 27.69 5.76 4.48
CA ALA A 101 26.80 6.77 3.90
C ALA A 101 25.93 6.25 2.73
N ARG A 102 26.40 5.26 1.95
CA ARG A 102 25.64 4.69 0.82
C ARG A 102 24.55 3.73 1.30
N ALA A 103 24.83 2.96 2.35
CA ALA A 103 23.88 2.02 2.97
C ALA A 103 22.64 2.74 3.54
N LEU A 104 22.82 3.88 4.22
CA LEU A 104 21.70 4.69 4.73
C LEU A 104 20.78 5.20 3.61
N ARG A 105 21.36 5.68 2.50
CA ARG A 105 20.59 6.16 1.34
C ARG A 105 19.78 5.02 0.70
N ILE A 106 20.36 3.82 0.65
CA ILE A 106 19.71 2.64 0.12
C ILE A 106 18.53 2.20 0.99
N VAL A 107 18.70 2.13 2.31
CA VAL A 107 17.61 1.81 3.26
C VAL A 107 16.45 2.81 3.13
N ARG A 108 16.74 4.11 2.90
CA ARG A 108 15.69 5.10 2.63
C ARG A 108 14.97 4.83 1.31
N PHE A 109 15.72 4.45 0.28
CA PHE A 109 15.14 4.15 -1.04
C PHE A 109 14.26 2.90 -1.00
N THR A 110 14.66 1.84 -0.28
CA THR A 110 13.82 0.64 -0.10
C THR A 110 12.53 0.94 0.66
N LYS A 111 12.56 1.84 1.65
CA LYS A 111 11.34 2.35 2.32
C LYS A 111 10.39 3.10 1.38
N ILE A 112 10.92 3.88 0.45
CA ILE A 112 10.09 4.58 -0.55
C ILE A 112 9.50 3.57 -1.55
N LEU A 113 10.29 2.60 -1.99
CA LEU A 113 9.82 1.56 -2.91
C LEU A 113 8.72 0.69 -2.30
N SER A 114 8.78 0.37 -1.01
CA SER A 114 7.73 -0.41 -0.35
C SER A 114 6.40 0.34 -0.24
N LEU A 115 6.39 1.68 -0.34
CA LEU A 115 5.14 2.46 -0.46
C LEU A 115 4.42 2.27 -1.81
N LEU A 116 5.08 1.71 -2.83
CA LEU A 116 4.39 1.31 -4.07
C LEU A 116 3.28 0.28 -3.82
N ARG A 117 3.34 -0.45 -2.69
CA ARG A 117 2.26 -1.33 -2.24
C ARG A 117 0.97 -0.55 -1.93
N LEU A 118 1.02 0.75 -1.63
CA LEU A 118 -0.18 1.57 -1.39
C LEU A 118 -1.01 1.80 -2.65
N LEU A 119 -0.43 1.64 -3.83
CA LEU A 119 -1.16 1.63 -5.10
C LEU A 119 -2.22 0.52 -5.17
N ARG A 120 -2.17 -0.50 -4.27
CA ARG A 120 -3.25 -1.48 -4.08
C ARG A 120 -4.60 -0.83 -3.74
N LEU A 121 -4.62 0.41 -3.26
CA LEU A 121 -5.84 1.18 -3.05
C LEU A 121 -6.67 1.29 -4.34
N SER A 122 -6.06 1.36 -5.52
CA SER A 122 -6.81 1.40 -6.78
C SER A 122 -7.68 0.15 -6.94
N ARG A 123 -7.14 -1.03 -6.62
CA ARG A 123 -7.88 -2.29 -6.64
C ARG A 123 -8.99 -2.30 -5.59
N LEU A 124 -8.70 -1.82 -4.38
CA LEU A 124 -9.69 -1.76 -3.32
C LEU A 124 -10.89 -0.90 -3.72
N ILE A 125 -10.66 0.29 -4.29
CA ILE A 125 -11.73 1.18 -4.75
C ILE A 125 -12.57 0.51 -5.84
N ARG A 126 -11.93 -0.14 -6.83
CA ARG A 126 -12.64 -0.86 -7.90
C ARG A 126 -13.48 -2.01 -7.36
N TYR A 127 -12.94 -2.79 -6.43
CA TYR A 127 -13.68 -3.87 -5.79
C TYR A 127 -14.85 -3.32 -4.98
N ILE A 128 -14.65 -2.28 -4.17
CA ILE A 128 -15.74 -1.64 -3.42
C ILE A 128 -16.84 -1.16 -4.37
N HIS A 129 -16.49 -0.52 -5.48
CA HIS A 129 -17.47 -0.04 -6.46
C HIS A 129 -18.26 -1.19 -7.11
N GLN A 130 -17.57 -2.23 -7.56
CA GLN A 130 -18.20 -3.42 -8.14
C GLN A 130 -19.11 -4.15 -7.14
N TRP A 131 -18.69 -4.26 -5.87
CA TRP A 131 -19.52 -4.81 -4.81
C TRP A 131 -20.73 -3.93 -4.53
N GLU A 132 -20.53 -2.61 -4.49
CA GLU A 132 -21.59 -1.63 -4.29
C GLU A 132 -22.66 -1.71 -5.39
N GLU A 133 -22.28 -1.84 -6.66
CA GLU A 133 -23.23 -2.07 -7.78
C GLU A 133 -24.05 -3.36 -7.60
N ILE A 134 -23.41 -4.45 -7.19
CA ILE A 134 -24.09 -5.73 -6.93
C ILE A 134 -25.07 -5.61 -5.75
N PHE A 135 -24.70 -4.87 -4.70
CA PHE A 135 -25.56 -4.65 -3.54
C PHE A 135 -26.70 -3.66 -3.82
N HIS A 136 -26.49 -2.63 -4.66
CA HIS A 136 -27.55 -1.70 -5.06
C HIS A 136 -28.70 -2.44 -5.75
N MET A 137 -28.40 -3.43 -6.59
CA MET A 137 -29.41 -4.28 -7.23
C MET A 137 -30.27 -5.08 -6.24
N THR A 138 -29.84 -5.22 -4.98
CA THR A 138 -30.54 -6.01 -3.95
C THR A 138 -31.14 -5.18 -2.82
N TYR A 139 -30.64 -3.96 -2.54
CA TYR A 139 -31.05 -3.15 -1.38
C TYR A 139 -31.02 -1.62 -1.63
N ASP A 140 -32.02 -1.09 -2.36
CA ASP A 140 -32.11 0.34 -2.74
C ASP A 140 -32.02 1.34 -1.57
N LEU A 141 -32.67 1.08 -0.43
CA LEU A 141 -32.67 2.01 0.72
C LEU A 141 -31.31 2.03 1.47
N ALA A 142 -30.53 0.95 1.39
CA ALA A 142 -29.23 0.85 2.07
C ALA A 142 -28.09 1.51 1.28
N SER A 143 -28.33 1.84 0.00
CA SER A 143 -27.38 2.45 -0.94
C SER A 143 -26.66 3.68 -0.37
N ALA A 144 -27.44 4.66 0.09
CA ALA A 144 -26.90 5.91 0.62
C ALA A 144 -26.06 5.69 1.88
N VAL A 145 -26.47 4.75 2.72
CA VAL A 145 -25.78 4.40 3.97
C VAL A 145 -24.43 3.75 3.66
N VAL A 146 -24.38 2.79 2.73
CA VAL A 146 -23.14 2.15 2.26
C VAL A 146 -22.16 3.20 1.73
N ARG A 147 -22.62 4.12 0.89
CA ARG A 147 -21.78 5.19 0.34
C ARG A 147 -21.20 6.10 1.43
N ILE A 148 -21.98 6.43 2.45
CA ILE A 148 -21.51 7.23 3.60
C ILE A 148 -20.42 6.48 4.38
N PHE A 149 -20.62 5.18 4.66
CA PHE A 149 -19.60 4.37 5.33
C PHE A 149 -18.32 4.23 4.49
N ASN A 150 -18.43 4.08 3.18
CA ASN A 150 -17.28 4.06 2.26
C ASN A 150 -16.51 5.39 2.31
N LEU A 151 -17.22 6.52 2.30
CA LEU A 151 -16.60 7.85 2.41
C LEU A 151 -15.88 8.03 3.76
N ILE A 152 -16.53 7.69 4.87
CA ILE A 152 -15.92 7.75 6.21
C ILE A 152 -14.68 6.85 6.26
N GLY A 153 -14.75 5.63 5.74
CA GLY A 153 -13.62 4.71 5.66
C GLY A 153 -12.45 5.30 4.86
N MET A 154 -12.73 5.95 3.74
CA MET A 154 -11.71 6.62 2.93
C MET A 154 -11.09 7.81 3.67
N MET A 155 -11.88 8.63 4.35
CA MET A 155 -11.38 9.74 5.15
C MET A 155 -10.47 9.27 6.30
N LEU A 156 -10.86 8.21 7.01
CA LEU A 156 -10.03 7.61 8.05
C LEU A 156 -8.71 7.08 7.50
N LEU A 157 -8.73 6.43 6.33
CA LEU A 157 -7.53 5.93 5.68
C LEU A 157 -6.59 7.08 5.25
N LEU A 158 -7.15 8.18 4.74
CA LEU A 158 -6.37 9.36 4.36
C LEU A 158 -5.74 10.05 5.57
N CYS A 159 -6.50 10.25 6.65
CA CYS A 159 -5.97 10.79 7.92
C CYS A 159 -4.84 9.90 8.46
N HIS A 160 -5.03 8.58 8.41
CA HIS A 160 -4.00 7.61 8.78
C HIS A 160 -2.72 7.74 7.94
N TRP A 161 -2.85 7.84 6.62
CA TRP A 161 -1.71 8.01 5.71
C TRP A 161 -1.02 9.34 5.87
N ASP A 162 -1.78 10.42 6.07
CA ASP A 162 -1.21 11.74 6.33
C ASP A 162 -0.40 11.72 7.62
N GLY A 163 -0.92 11.14 8.71
CA GLY A 163 -0.16 10.97 9.96
C GLY A 163 1.12 10.16 9.76
N CYS A 164 1.07 9.06 9.01
CA CYS A 164 2.27 8.28 8.68
C CYS A 164 3.27 9.10 7.86
N LEU A 165 2.80 9.86 6.85
CA LEU A 165 3.63 10.70 6.00
C LEU A 165 4.30 11.84 6.78
N GLN A 166 3.57 12.50 7.67
CA GLN A 166 4.07 13.57 8.53
C GLN A 166 5.22 13.13 9.42
N PHE A 167 5.27 11.86 9.83
CA PHE A 167 6.40 11.27 10.56
C PHE A 167 7.49 10.72 9.62
N LEU A 168 7.11 10.14 8.48
CA LEU A 168 8.03 9.59 7.48
C LEU A 168 9.01 10.63 6.96
N VAL A 169 8.54 11.84 6.65
CA VAL A 169 9.38 12.88 6.06
C VAL A 169 10.55 13.27 6.99
N PRO A 170 10.32 13.62 8.27
CA PRO A 170 11.40 13.79 9.26
C PRO A 170 12.30 12.57 9.41
N LEU A 171 11.74 11.35 9.41
CA LEU A 171 12.51 10.12 9.52
C LEU A 171 13.51 9.95 8.34
N LEU A 172 13.09 10.27 7.12
CA LEU A 172 13.98 10.21 5.93
C LEU A 172 15.08 11.28 5.93
N GLN A 173 14.91 12.34 6.74
CA GLN A 173 15.87 13.44 6.91
C GLN A 173 16.74 13.31 8.17
N ASP A 174 16.71 12.15 8.86
CA ASP A 174 17.39 11.93 10.14
C ASP A 174 16.97 12.90 11.26
N PHE A 175 15.69 13.25 11.30
CA PHE A 175 15.08 14.12 12.32
C PHE A 175 15.83 15.45 12.51
N PRO A 176 15.78 16.37 11.52
CA PRO A 176 16.48 17.64 11.62
C PRO A 176 15.97 18.46 12.84
N PRO A 177 16.80 19.35 13.41
CA PRO A 177 16.51 19.99 14.70
C PRO A 177 15.27 20.88 14.68
N ASP A 178 14.85 21.33 13.50
CA ASP A 178 13.68 22.18 13.24
C ASP A 178 12.40 21.39 12.92
N CYS A 179 12.44 20.06 12.83
CA CYS A 179 11.24 19.27 12.60
C CYS A 179 10.38 19.14 13.87
N TRP A 180 9.07 18.95 13.70
CA TRP A 180 8.12 18.82 14.81
C TRP A 180 8.45 17.66 15.77
N VAL A 181 9.09 16.59 15.29
CA VAL A 181 9.49 15.44 16.11
C VAL A 181 10.61 15.83 17.07
N SER A 182 11.63 16.54 16.57
CA SER A 182 12.77 17.02 17.35
C SER A 182 12.37 18.15 18.30
N LEU A 183 11.58 19.12 17.83
CA LEU A 183 11.06 20.23 18.65
C LEU A 183 10.25 19.76 19.86
N ASN A 184 9.44 18.72 19.66
CA ASN A 184 8.64 18.13 20.74
C ASN A 184 9.36 17.03 21.53
N LYS A 185 10.65 16.78 21.26
CA LYS A 185 11.47 15.75 21.91
C LYS A 185 10.88 14.32 21.81
N MET A 186 10.25 14.01 20.68
CA MET A 186 9.56 12.74 20.44
C MET A 186 10.38 11.72 19.61
N VAL A 187 11.67 11.97 19.36
CA VAL A 187 12.51 11.06 18.56
C VAL A 187 12.67 9.68 19.22
N ASN A 188 12.83 9.64 20.54
CA ASN A 188 13.15 8.42 21.30
C ASN A 188 11.97 7.87 22.13
N VAL A 189 10.75 8.38 21.92
CA VAL A 189 9.57 7.90 22.64
C VAL A 189 9.03 6.63 21.97
N SER A 190 8.08 5.95 22.63
CA SER A 190 7.50 4.72 22.08
C SER A 190 6.83 4.97 20.73
N TRP A 191 6.91 4.00 19.82
CA TRP A 191 6.30 4.10 18.49
C TRP A 191 4.79 4.39 18.56
N GLY A 192 4.10 3.88 19.58
CA GLY A 192 2.68 4.15 19.81
C GLY A 192 2.39 5.62 20.10
N GLN A 193 3.22 6.27 20.93
CA GLN A 193 3.10 7.70 21.21
C GLN A 193 3.42 8.55 19.97
N GLN A 194 4.46 8.17 19.21
CA GLN A 194 4.80 8.84 17.95
C GLN A 194 3.64 8.76 16.96
N TYR A 195 3.07 7.56 16.76
CA TYR A 195 1.95 7.33 15.87
C TYR A 195 0.70 8.09 16.32
N SER A 196 0.33 8.03 17.61
CA SER A 196 -0.83 8.75 18.13
C SER A 196 -0.71 10.25 17.95
N TYR A 197 0.46 10.84 18.20
CA TYR A 197 0.65 12.27 17.98
C TYR A 197 0.64 12.64 16.49
N ALA A 198 1.30 11.84 15.65
CA ALA A 198 1.30 12.07 14.21
C ALA A 198 -0.11 11.99 13.61
N LEU A 199 -0.94 11.05 14.09
CA LEU A 199 -2.34 10.92 13.71
C LEU A 199 -3.19 12.08 14.24
N PHE A 200 -2.93 12.58 15.45
CA PHE A 200 -3.61 13.76 15.98
C PHE A 200 -3.27 15.05 15.21
N LYS A 201 -2.07 15.11 14.63
CA LYS A 201 -1.61 16.26 13.82
C LYS A 201 -2.14 16.23 12.38
N ALA A 202 -2.63 15.08 11.91
CA ALA A 202 -3.22 14.90 10.58
C ALA A 202 -4.70 15.32 10.56
#